data_AF-A0A3R5QMU5-F1
#
_entry.id   AF-A0A3R5QMU5-F1
#
_cell.length_a   1.000
_cell.length_b   1.000
_cell.length_c   1.000
_cell.angle_alpha   90.00
_cell.angle_beta   90.00
_cell.angle_gamma   90.00
#
_symmetry.space_group_name_H-M   'P 1'
#
loop_
_entity.id
_entity.type
_entity.pdbx_description
1 polymer ?
#
loop_
_entity_poly.entity_id
_entity_poly.type
_entity_poly.pdbx_seq_one_letter_code
_entity_poly.pdbx_strand_id
1 'polypeptide(L)'
;MQNSNKNNSRNLQSRFYKILRRKVFFSNELKKALLVAYYEAKKNQTCVDLNLLLYGLLSQSESLACRLFLTALSKYQKNTSLNSKLIKNKIQKINKKNLKDKGLKNLSIEVLNENKKTPWLMPEVKQTIITSIDLALQSKKKIVVVTTKNVFFDLLSNELIRDSIRKLID
;
A
#
# COMPACT_ATOMS: atom_id res chain seq x y z
N MET A 1 0.05 -9.01 -71.00
CA MET A 1 -0.87 -9.76 -70.12
C MET A 1 -0.06 -10.20 -68.91
N GLN A 2 -0.14 -9.50 -67.77
CA GLN A 2 -1.04 -9.79 -66.62
C GLN A 2 -0.86 -11.24 -66.11
N ASN A 3 -0.57 -11.56 -64.84
CA ASN A 3 -0.79 -10.85 -63.58
C ASN A 3 0.20 -11.27 -62.47
N SER A 4 0.72 -10.27 -61.77
CA SER A 4 1.34 -10.37 -60.46
C SER A 4 0.29 -10.65 -59.37
N ASN A 5 0.11 -11.91 -58.98
CA ASN A 5 -0.70 -12.27 -57.81
C ASN A 5 0.15 -12.21 -56.53
N LYS A 6 0.44 -10.99 -56.06
CA LYS A 6 0.82 -10.70 -54.67
C LYS A 6 -0.37 -10.04 -53.97
N ASN A 7 -1.42 -10.80 -53.70
CA ASN A 7 -2.56 -10.31 -52.93
C ASN A 7 -2.36 -10.57 -51.43
N ASN A 8 -1.71 -9.60 -50.78
CA ASN A 8 -2.16 -8.91 -49.57
C ASN A 8 -3.16 -9.62 -48.63
N SER A 9 -2.82 -10.78 -48.07
CA SER A 9 -3.61 -11.39 -46.97
C SER A 9 -3.21 -10.90 -45.56
N ARG A 10 -2.26 -9.97 -45.42
CA ARG A 10 -1.72 -9.56 -44.11
C ARG A 10 -2.41 -8.39 -43.40
N ASN A 11 -3.44 -7.77 -43.99
CA ASN A 11 -4.04 -6.55 -43.42
C ASN A 11 -5.48 -6.66 -42.87
N LEU A 12 -6.05 -7.87 -42.77
CA LEU A 12 -7.43 -8.05 -42.27
C LEU A 12 -7.55 -8.28 -40.75
N GLN A 13 -6.46 -8.43 -40.00
CA GLN A 13 -6.52 -8.79 -38.57
C GLN A 13 -6.40 -7.65 -37.55
N SER A 14 -6.29 -6.38 -37.97
CA SER A 14 -5.87 -5.30 -37.05
C SER A 14 -6.85 -4.13 -36.91
N ARG A 15 -8.16 -4.38 -36.84
CA ARG A 15 -9.13 -3.28 -36.58
C ARG A 15 -9.96 -3.40 -35.30
N PHE A 16 -9.95 -4.55 -34.61
CA PHE A 16 -10.81 -4.75 -33.43
C PHE A 16 -10.10 -5.02 -32.10
N TYR A 17 -8.78 -5.25 -32.08
CA TYR A 17 -8.04 -5.35 -30.82
C TYR A 17 -7.42 -4.00 -30.44
N LYS A 18 -8.25 -3.01 -30.12
CA LYS A 18 -7.81 -1.96 -29.18
C LYS A 18 -7.57 -2.67 -27.85
N ILE A 19 -6.32 -2.98 -27.54
CA ILE A 19 -5.90 -3.43 -26.21
C ILE A 19 -6.32 -2.31 -25.25
N LEU A 20 -7.49 -2.48 -24.63
CA LEU A 20 -7.98 -1.57 -23.62
C LEU A 20 -7.02 -1.65 -22.44
N ARG A 21 -6.18 -0.62 -22.26
CA ARG A 21 -5.25 -0.50 -21.13
C ARG A 21 -6.03 -0.73 -19.83
N ARG A 22 -5.56 -1.68 -19.02
CA ARG A 22 -6.16 -1.97 -17.70
C ARG A 22 -6.11 -0.72 -16.85
N LYS A 23 -7.20 -0.42 -16.14
CA LYS A 23 -7.29 0.75 -15.25
C LYS A 23 -7.13 0.30 -13.81
N VAL A 24 -6.25 0.97 -13.08
CA VAL A 24 -6.02 0.75 -11.65
C VAL A 24 -6.66 1.89 -10.87
N PHE A 25 -7.44 1.54 -9.86
CA PHE A 25 -8.02 2.48 -8.92
C PHE A 25 -7.66 2.08 -7.49
N PHE A 26 -7.56 3.07 -6.60
CA PHE A 26 -7.48 2.82 -5.17
C PHE A 26 -8.87 2.86 -4.55
N SER A 27 -9.15 1.93 -3.65
CA SER A 27 -10.38 1.96 -2.86
C SER A 27 -10.45 3.23 -2.00
N ASN A 28 -11.65 3.66 -1.65
CA ASN A 28 -11.84 4.84 -0.80
C ASN A 28 -11.20 4.65 0.58
N GLU A 29 -11.28 3.45 1.14
CA GLU A 29 -10.59 3.10 2.40
C GLU A 29 -9.08 3.27 2.29
N LEU A 30 -8.48 2.83 1.18
CA LEU A 30 -7.04 2.95 0.96
C LEU A 30 -6.62 4.41 0.79
N LYS A 31 -7.38 5.20 0.02
CA LYS A 31 -7.14 6.65 -0.10
C LYS A 31 -7.19 7.34 1.26
N LYS A 32 -8.20 7.04 2.08
CA LYS A 32 -8.30 7.56 3.45
C LYS A 32 -7.13 7.11 4.32
N ALA A 33 -6.68 5.86 4.21
CA ALA A 33 -5.56 5.33 4.99
C ALA A 33 -4.24 6.04 4.67
N LEU A 34 -3.96 6.24 3.38
CA LEU A 34 -2.79 6.99 2.91
C LEU A 34 -2.86 8.46 3.37
N LEU A 35 -4.05 9.05 3.36
CA LEU A 35 -4.26 10.42 3.83
C LEU A 35 -4.02 10.55 5.35
N VAL A 36 -4.46 9.57 6.15
CA VAL A 36 -4.17 9.53 7.59
C VAL A 36 -2.66 9.43 7.83
N ALA A 37 -1.96 8.54 7.13
CA ALA A 37 -0.51 8.40 7.25
C ALA A 37 0.21 9.72 6.90
N TYR A 38 -0.22 10.38 5.82
CA TYR A 38 0.31 11.69 5.43
C TYR A 38 0.08 12.78 6.49
N TYR A 39 -1.12 12.88 7.05
CA TYR A 39 -1.40 13.90 8.07
C TYR A 39 -0.60 13.68 9.35
N GLU A 40 -0.42 12.42 9.77
CA GLU A 40 0.46 12.12 10.90
C GLU A 40 1.92 12.46 10.60
N ALA A 41 2.43 12.10 9.42
CA ALA A 41 3.79 12.49 9.01
C ALA A 41 3.96 14.02 9.03
N LYS A 42 3.00 14.76 8.46
CA LYS A 42 3.00 16.23 8.45
C LYS A 42 2.99 16.81 9.87
N LYS A 43 2.14 16.30 10.76
CA LYS A 43 2.02 16.75 12.15
C LYS A 43 3.32 16.57 12.91
N ASN A 44 4.01 15.46 12.67
CA ASN A 44 5.26 15.14 13.36
C ASN A 44 6.50 15.66 12.64
N GLN A 45 6.32 16.39 11.52
CA GLN A 45 7.40 16.89 10.67
C GLN A 45 8.35 15.74 10.27
N THR A 46 7.79 14.63 9.80
CA THR A 46 8.51 13.46 9.27
C THR A 46 7.99 13.05 7.89
N CYS A 47 8.67 12.12 7.23
CA CYS A 47 8.13 11.44 6.05
C CYS A 47 7.30 10.22 6.47
N VAL A 48 6.44 9.76 5.57
CA VAL A 48 5.69 8.51 5.74
C VAL A 48 6.67 7.35 5.56
N ASP A 49 6.98 6.68 6.66
CA ASP A 49 7.71 5.42 6.72
C ASP A 49 6.75 4.22 6.71
N LEU A 50 7.30 3.00 6.74
CA LEU A 50 6.50 1.77 6.73
C LEU A 50 5.60 1.65 7.97
N ASN A 51 6.02 2.19 9.13
CA ASN A 51 5.22 2.18 10.36
C ASN A 51 4.02 3.13 10.29
N LEU A 52 4.20 4.33 9.73
CA LEU A 52 3.11 5.26 9.46
C LEU A 52 2.18 4.75 8.36
N LEU A 53 2.70 4.02 7.39
CA LEU A 53 1.84 3.31 6.43
C LEU A 53 0.99 2.25 7.15
N LEU A 54 1.59 1.41 7.99
CA LEU A 54 0.88 0.42 8.81
C LEU A 54 -0.20 1.10 9.67
N TYR A 55 0.14 2.23 10.30
CA TYR A 55 -0.79 3.04 11.08
C TYR A 55 -2.00 3.46 10.26
N GLY A 56 -1.77 4.06 9.10
CA GLY A 56 -2.83 4.52 8.20
C GLY A 56 -3.77 3.37 7.83
N LEU A 57 -3.20 2.22 7.48
CA LEU A 57 -3.96 1.02 7.11
C LEU A 57 -4.82 0.46 8.25
N LEU A 58 -4.34 0.51 9.50
CA LEU A 58 -5.04 -0.02 10.66
C LEU A 58 -5.91 1.02 11.39
N SER A 59 -5.80 2.30 11.05
CA SER A 59 -6.49 3.41 11.73
C SER A 59 -8.02 3.37 11.59
N GLN A 60 -8.51 2.77 10.51
CA GLN A 60 -9.94 2.64 10.18
C GLN A 60 -10.42 1.23 10.57
N SER A 61 -11.26 1.14 11.59
CA SER A 61 -11.79 -0.14 12.11
C SER A 61 -12.56 -0.95 11.07
N GLU A 62 -13.25 -0.28 10.15
CA GLU A 62 -14.05 -0.92 9.10
C GLU A 62 -13.20 -1.41 7.92
N SER A 63 -11.97 -0.90 7.80
CA SER A 63 -11.09 -1.25 6.68
C SER A 63 -10.78 -2.74 6.66
N LEU A 64 -10.63 -3.28 5.44
CA LEU A 64 -10.35 -4.69 5.27
C LEU A 64 -9.04 -5.13 5.96
N ALA A 65 -7.99 -4.29 5.92
CA ALA A 65 -6.74 -4.54 6.64
C ALA A 65 -6.94 -4.65 8.16
N CYS A 66 -7.65 -3.69 8.77
CA CYS A 66 -7.89 -3.70 10.21
C CYS A 66 -8.71 -4.91 10.64
N ARG A 67 -9.80 -5.25 9.92
CA ARG A 67 -10.60 -6.44 10.23
C ARG A 67 -9.82 -7.74 10.14
N LEU A 68 -8.98 -7.89 9.11
CA LEU A 68 -8.10 -9.05 8.96
C LEU A 68 -7.09 -9.14 10.11
N PHE A 69 -6.47 -8.01 10.47
CA PHE A 69 -5.55 -7.94 11.60
C PHE A 69 -6.23 -8.34 12.92
N LEU A 70 -7.38 -7.76 13.23
CA LEU A 70 -8.15 -8.07 14.44
C LEU A 70 -8.58 -9.54 14.50
N THR A 71 -8.97 -10.12 13.37
CA THR A 71 -9.37 -11.54 13.28
C THR A 71 -8.18 -12.47 13.47
N ALA A 72 -7.01 -12.12 12.93
CA ALA A 72 -5.78 -12.90 13.13
C ALA A 72 -5.35 -12.84 14.60
N LEU A 73 -5.43 -11.66 15.22
CA LEU A 73 -5.05 -11.42 16.60
C LEU A 73 -5.98 -12.15 17.59
N SER A 74 -7.29 -12.14 17.37
CA SER A 74 -8.25 -12.86 18.23
C SER A 74 -8.04 -14.38 18.23
N LYS A 75 -7.65 -14.95 17.07
CA LYS A 75 -7.26 -16.36 16.97
C LYS A 75 -5.97 -16.66 17.73
N TYR A 76 -5.01 -15.75 17.71
CA TYR A 76 -3.70 -15.95 18.35
C TYR A 76 -3.79 -15.86 19.89
N GLN A 77 -4.52 -14.88 20.42
CA GLN A 77 -4.53 -14.59 21.85
C GLN A 77 -5.58 -15.37 22.66
N LYS A 78 -6.38 -16.26 22.04
CA LYS A 78 -7.52 -16.97 22.69
C LYS A 78 -8.45 -16.05 23.52
N ASN A 79 -8.42 -14.74 23.28
CA ASN A 79 -9.17 -13.73 24.02
C ASN A 79 -9.86 -12.81 23.02
N THR A 80 -11.17 -13.00 22.87
CA THR A 80 -12.05 -12.26 21.95
C THR A 80 -12.27 -10.80 22.37
N SER A 81 -11.83 -10.41 23.58
CA SER A 81 -12.13 -9.12 24.21
C SER A 81 -11.06 -8.03 24.05
N LEU A 82 -9.94 -8.31 23.36
CA LEU A 82 -8.88 -7.32 23.12
C LEU A 82 -9.37 -6.26 22.12
N ASN A 83 -10.08 -5.30 22.70
CA ASN A 83 -10.78 -4.20 22.08
C ASN A 83 -9.92 -3.51 21.02
N SER A 84 -10.50 -3.28 19.85
CA SER A 84 -9.95 -2.44 18.78
C SER A 84 -9.41 -1.09 19.31
N LYS A 85 -9.98 -0.56 20.40
CA LYS A 85 -9.46 0.59 21.17
C LYS A 85 -8.07 0.37 21.77
N LEU A 86 -7.80 -0.79 22.37
CA LEU A 86 -6.54 -1.15 23.00
C LEU A 86 -5.44 -1.32 21.95
N ILE A 87 -5.78 -1.94 20.81
CA ILE A 87 -4.90 -2.08 19.65
C ILE A 87 -4.63 -0.72 19.00
N LYS A 88 -5.67 0.10 18.79
CA LYS A 88 -5.51 1.48 18.30
C LYS A 88 -4.59 2.29 19.23
N ASN A 89 -4.76 2.16 20.54
CA ASN A 89 -3.92 2.82 21.54
C ASN A 89 -2.48 2.27 21.56
N LYS A 90 -2.29 0.95 21.42
CA LYS A 90 -0.96 0.31 21.33
C LYS A 90 -0.23 0.77 20.07
N ILE A 91 -0.89 0.75 18.90
CA ILE A 91 -0.33 1.24 17.63
C ILE A 91 -0.01 2.74 17.74
N GLN A 92 -0.90 3.56 18.31
CA GLN A 92 -0.63 4.98 18.57
C GLN A 92 0.55 5.19 19.53
N LYS A 93 0.71 4.37 20.57
CA LYS A 93 1.83 4.47 21.53
C LYS A 93 3.17 4.09 20.89
N ILE A 94 3.23 3.03 20.10
CA ILE A 94 4.46 2.63 19.39
C ILE A 94 4.84 3.67 18.37
N ASN A 95 3.88 4.18 17.60
CA ASN A 95 4.15 5.24 16.65
C ASN A 95 4.60 6.51 17.36
N LYS A 96 4.00 6.92 18.49
CA LYS A 96 4.52 8.05 19.27
C LYS A 96 5.96 7.86 19.77
N LYS A 97 6.40 6.61 19.98
CA LYS A 97 7.78 6.29 20.38
C LYS A 97 8.74 6.33 19.18
N ASN A 98 8.31 5.83 18.02
CA ASN A 98 9.07 5.85 16.76
C ASN A 98 9.08 7.24 16.08
N LEU A 99 8.06 8.07 16.32
CA LEU A 99 7.90 9.43 15.79
C LEU A 99 8.80 10.48 16.45
N LYS A 100 9.55 10.10 17.50
CA LYS A 100 10.55 10.99 18.11
C LYS A 100 11.84 11.08 17.27
N ASP A 101 12.00 10.24 16.27
CA ASP A 101 13.06 10.40 15.27
C ASP A 101 12.67 11.50 14.28
N LYS A 102 13.37 12.63 14.36
CA LYS A 102 13.24 13.78 13.45
C LYS A 102 13.78 13.43 12.06
N GLY A 103 13.13 12.52 11.35
CA GLY A 103 13.61 11.98 10.06
C GLY A 103 13.77 13.05 8.97
N LEU A 104 12.95 14.10 8.98
CA LEU A 104 12.95 15.12 7.91
C LEU A 104 14.19 16.01 7.91
N LYS A 105 14.90 16.13 9.04
CA LYS A 105 16.16 16.91 9.12
C LYS A 105 17.38 16.14 8.64
N ASN A 106 17.30 14.80 8.55
CA ASN A 106 18.42 13.92 8.22
C ASN A 106 18.28 13.21 6.87
N LEU A 107 17.19 13.45 6.13
CA LEU A 107 17.04 12.87 4.78
C LEU A 107 18.00 13.57 3.81
N SER A 108 18.87 12.80 3.18
CA SER A 108 19.79 13.33 2.18
C SER A 108 19.00 13.91 1.00
N ILE A 109 19.59 14.92 0.36
CA ILE A 109 19.06 15.55 -0.86
C ILE A 109 18.86 14.48 -1.96
N GLU A 110 19.66 13.42 -1.95
CA GLU A 110 19.55 12.26 -2.85
C GLU A 110 18.22 11.51 -2.67
N VAL A 111 17.83 11.17 -1.43
CA VAL A 111 16.55 10.48 -1.15
C VAL A 111 15.34 11.34 -1.53
N LEU A 112 15.43 12.66 -1.34
CA LEU A 112 14.40 13.60 -1.76
C LEU A 112 14.31 13.70 -3.29
N ASN A 113 15.45 13.64 -3.99
CA ASN A 113 15.55 13.71 -5.44
C ASN A 113 15.11 12.42 -6.15
N GLU A 114 15.34 11.25 -5.56
CA GLU A 114 14.77 9.99 -6.02
C GLU A 114 13.23 10.04 -5.95
N ASN A 115 12.70 10.81 -4.99
CA ASN A 115 11.28 10.88 -4.70
C ASN A 115 10.53 12.11 -5.22
N LYS A 116 11.02 12.79 -6.26
CA LYS A 116 10.45 14.05 -6.83
C LYS A 116 8.91 14.14 -6.92
N LYS A 117 8.21 13.06 -7.29
CA LYS A 117 6.73 13.06 -7.41
C LYS A 117 5.99 13.05 -6.06
N THR A 118 6.58 12.44 -5.04
CA THR A 118 6.00 12.29 -3.69
C THR A 118 7.14 12.28 -2.66
N PRO A 119 7.78 13.43 -2.40
CA PRO A 119 8.98 13.54 -1.55
C PRO A 119 8.71 13.22 -0.07
N TRP A 120 7.43 13.19 0.32
CA TRP A 120 6.96 12.90 1.67
C TRP A 120 6.75 11.40 1.94
N LEU A 121 6.91 10.53 0.94
CA LEU A 121 6.94 9.07 1.12
C LEU A 121 8.39 8.61 1.19
N MET A 122 8.70 7.64 2.04
CA MET A 122 9.99 6.93 1.98
C MET A 122 10.05 6.00 0.75
N PRO A 123 11.24 5.75 0.17
CA PRO A 123 11.40 4.86 -0.99
C PRO A 123 10.76 3.48 -0.77
N GLU A 124 10.92 2.91 0.43
CA GLU A 124 10.37 1.61 0.80
C GLU A 124 8.84 1.61 0.77
N VAL A 125 8.21 2.69 1.22
CA VAL A 125 6.74 2.85 1.18
C VAL A 125 6.25 2.90 -0.26
N LYS A 126 6.95 3.61 -1.15
CA LYS A 126 6.59 3.63 -2.57
C LYS A 126 6.72 2.25 -3.18
N GLN A 127 7.82 1.56 -2.87
CA GLN A 127 8.03 0.20 -3.36
C GLN A 127 6.90 -0.72 -2.89
N THR A 128 6.49 -0.66 -1.62
CA THR A 128 5.34 -1.44 -1.13
C THR A 128 4.06 -1.13 -1.91
N ILE A 129 3.76 0.14 -2.17
CA ILE A 129 2.56 0.53 -2.94
C ILE A 129 2.64 0.03 -4.37
N ILE A 130 3.81 0.12 -5.02
CA ILE A 130 4.04 -0.35 -6.40
C ILE A 130 3.86 -1.88 -6.47
N THR A 131 4.54 -2.63 -5.61
CA THR A 131 4.43 -4.09 -5.55
C THR A 131 2.97 -4.52 -5.32
N SER A 132 2.25 -3.80 -4.45
CA SER A 132 0.83 -4.05 -4.19
C SER A 132 -0.06 -3.82 -5.42
N ILE A 133 0.26 -2.82 -6.24
CA ILE A 133 -0.42 -2.56 -7.52
C ILE A 133 -0.12 -3.69 -8.50
N ASP A 134 1.13 -4.09 -8.63
CA ASP A 134 1.57 -5.13 -9.56
C ASP A 134 0.93 -6.48 -9.23
N LEU A 135 0.89 -6.84 -7.94
CA LEU A 135 0.16 -8.01 -7.45
C LEU A 135 -1.34 -7.93 -7.76
N ALA A 136 -1.97 -6.77 -7.57
CA ALA A 136 -3.38 -6.60 -7.91
C ALA A 136 -3.63 -6.71 -9.43
N LEU A 137 -2.67 -6.26 -10.25
CA LEU A 137 -2.69 -6.33 -11.71
C LEU A 137 -2.55 -7.76 -12.26
N GLN A 138 -2.03 -8.72 -11.47
CA GLN A 138 -2.03 -10.13 -11.84
C GLN A 138 -3.44 -10.71 -12.01
N SER A 139 -4.46 -10.06 -11.43
CA SER A 139 -5.85 -10.45 -11.67
C SER A 139 -6.20 -10.36 -13.16
N LYS A 140 -7.04 -11.27 -13.67
CA LYS A 140 -7.54 -11.24 -15.06
C LYS A 140 -8.56 -10.11 -15.32
N LYS A 141 -8.80 -9.23 -14.34
CA LYS A 141 -9.83 -8.18 -14.40
C LYS A 141 -9.31 -6.98 -15.20
N LYS A 142 -10.22 -6.35 -15.95
CA LYS A 142 -9.96 -5.14 -16.74
C LYS A 142 -9.84 -3.88 -15.87
N ILE A 143 -10.63 -3.84 -14.80
CA ILE A 143 -10.60 -2.80 -13.76
C ILE A 143 -10.07 -3.47 -12.50
N VAL A 144 -8.97 -2.92 -11.98
CA VAL A 144 -8.31 -3.42 -10.78
C VAL A 144 -8.48 -2.38 -9.69
N VAL A 145 -9.00 -2.82 -8.54
CA VAL A 145 -9.13 -1.97 -7.36
C VAL A 145 -8.12 -2.46 -6.32
N VAL A 146 -7.13 -1.63 -6.02
CA VAL A 146 -6.18 -1.89 -4.94
C VAL A 146 -6.84 -1.47 -3.63
N THR A 147 -6.85 -2.40 -2.68
CA THR A 147 -7.50 -2.23 -1.37
C THR A 147 -6.48 -2.15 -0.25
N THR A 148 -6.92 -1.80 0.95
CA THR A 148 -6.08 -1.82 2.16
C THR A 148 -5.48 -3.21 2.42
N LYS A 149 -6.20 -4.30 2.07
CA LYS A 149 -5.68 -5.67 2.15
C LYS A 149 -4.44 -5.88 1.28
N ASN A 150 -4.45 -5.40 0.03
CA ASN A 150 -3.34 -5.59 -0.89
C ASN A 150 -2.06 -4.99 -0.31
N VAL A 151 -2.14 -3.73 0.12
CA VAL A 151 -1.01 -3.00 0.70
C VAL A 151 -0.59 -3.59 2.05
N PHE A 152 -1.55 -3.99 2.87
CA PHE A 152 -1.25 -4.62 4.16
C PHE A 152 -0.50 -5.94 4.01
N PHE A 153 -0.90 -6.80 3.06
CA PHE A 153 -0.22 -8.07 2.84
C PHE A 153 1.20 -7.90 2.30
N ASP A 154 1.40 -6.97 1.37
CA ASP A 154 2.75 -6.67 0.90
C ASP A 154 3.63 -6.09 2.01
N LEU A 155 3.05 -5.23 2.85
CA LEU A 155 3.73 -4.65 4.01
C LEU A 155 4.17 -5.72 5.03
N LEU A 156 3.41 -6.80 5.19
CA LEU A 156 3.77 -7.94 6.04
C LEU A 156 4.95 -8.77 5.49
N SER A 157 5.31 -8.59 4.22
CA SER A 157 6.53 -9.20 3.64
C SER A 157 7.80 -8.58 4.24
N ASN A 158 7.72 -7.36 4.80
CA ASN A 158 8.84 -6.70 5.46
C ASN A 158 9.04 -7.23 6.90
N GLU A 159 10.26 -7.65 7.22
CA GLU A 159 10.61 -8.23 8.53
C GLU A 159 10.46 -7.24 9.68
N LEU A 160 10.91 -5.99 9.51
CA LEU A 160 10.79 -4.94 10.53
C LEU A 160 9.32 -4.68 10.91
N ILE A 161 8.42 -4.79 9.93
CA ILE A 161 6.99 -4.67 10.19
C ILE A 161 6.45 -5.88 10.94
N ARG A 162 6.84 -7.11 10.56
CA ARG A 162 6.42 -8.31 11.30
C ARG A 162 6.88 -8.25 12.75
N ASP A 163 8.10 -7.80 13.01
CA ASP A 163 8.63 -7.64 14.36
C ASP A 163 7.91 -6.53 15.13
N SER A 164 7.59 -5.43 14.46
CA SER A 164 6.77 -4.35 15.04
C SER A 164 5.37 -4.87 15.43
N ILE A 165 4.80 -5.76 14.61
CA ILE A 165 3.52 -6.43 14.90
C ILE A 165 3.65 -7.45 16.03
N ARG A 166 4.71 -8.26 16.09
CA ARG A 166 4.95 -9.17 17.24
C ARG A 166 4.99 -8.40 18.55
N LYS A 167 5.79 -7.33 18.61
CA LYS A 167 5.86 -6.43 19.78
C LYS A 167 4.53 -5.77 20.15
N LEU A 168 3.56 -5.72 19.23
CA LEU A 168 2.20 -5.24 19.53
C LEU A 168 1.34 -6.32 20.17
N ILE A 169 1.54 -7.57 19.76
CA ILE A 169 0.77 -8.75 20.17
C ILE A 169 1.27 -9.28 21.52
N ASP A 170 2.58 -9.31 21.72
CA ASP A 170 3.23 -9.60 23.00
C ASP A 170 2.92 -8.49 24.04
#